data_AF-A6N1B4-F1
#
_entry.id   AF-A6N1B4-F1
#
_cell.length_a   1.000
_cell.length_b   1.000
_cell.length_c   1.000
_cell.angle_alpha   90.00
_cell.angle_beta   90.00
_cell.angle_gamma   90.00
#
_symmetry.space_group_name_H-M   'P 1'
#
loop_
_entity.id
_entity.type
_entity.pdbx_description
1 polymer ?
#
loop_
_entity_poly.entity_id
_entity_poly.type
_entity_poly.pdbx_seq_one_letter_code
_entity_poly.pdbx_strand_id
1 'polypeptide(L)'
;MAPSVMASSATTVAPFQGLKSTAGMPVARRSGNSSFGNVSNGGRIRCMQVWPIEGIKKFETLSYLPPLTVEDLLKQIEYLLRSKWVPCL
;
A
#
# COMPACT_ATOMS: atom_id res chain seq x y z
N MET A 1 20.24 -20.29 -8.89
CA MET A 1 18.84 -20.00 -8.51
C MET A 1 18.59 -18.53 -8.80
N ALA A 2 17.75 -18.23 -9.79
CA ALA A 2 17.44 -16.85 -10.21
C ALA A 2 16.50 -16.19 -9.19
N PRO A 3 16.58 -14.85 -8.98
CA PRO A 3 15.61 -14.17 -8.14
C PRO A 3 14.27 -14.11 -8.88
N SER A 4 13.21 -14.64 -8.27
CA SER A 4 11.85 -14.44 -8.76
C SER A 4 11.50 -12.96 -8.61
N VAL A 5 11.50 -12.25 -9.75
CA VAL A 5 10.93 -10.91 -9.86
C VAL A 5 9.44 -11.02 -9.57
N MET A 6 8.99 -10.47 -8.44
CA MET A 6 7.56 -10.38 -8.16
C MET A 6 7.00 -9.26 -9.04
N ALA A 7 6.44 -9.64 -10.18
CA ALA A 7 5.70 -8.72 -11.03
C ALA A 7 4.50 -8.19 -10.22
N SER A 8 4.47 -6.88 -9.98
CA SER A 8 3.30 -6.19 -9.48
C SER A 8 2.16 -6.40 -10.48
N SER A 9 1.16 -7.20 -10.12
CA SER A 9 -0.04 -7.41 -10.91
C SER A 9 -0.74 -6.07 -11.07
N ALA A 10 -0.68 -5.48 -12.26
CA ALA A 10 -1.47 -4.31 -12.60
C ALA A 10 -2.96 -4.68 -12.50
N THR A 11 -3.64 -4.22 -11.44
CA THR A 11 -5.09 -4.31 -11.36
C THR A 11 -5.67 -3.43 -12.45
N THR A 12 -6.19 -4.04 -13.51
CA THR A 12 -6.95 -3.33 -14.54
C THR A 12 -8.18 -2.73 -13.88
N VAL A 13 -8.17 -1.40 -13.71
CA VAL A 13 -9.31 -0.68 -13.15
C VAL A 13 -10.37 -0.58 -14.24
N ALA A 14 -11.57 -1.10 -13.98
CA ALA A 14 -12.70 -0.93 -14.89
C ALA A 14 -12.98 0.56 -15.11
N PRO A 15 -13.34 0.99 -16.34
CA PRO A 15 -13.59 2.40 -16.64
C PRO A 15 -14.71 2.95 -15.75
N PHE A 16 -14.48 4.12 -15.16
CA PHE A 16 -15.46 4.84 -14.34
C PHE A 16 -16.67 5.23 -15.20
N GLN A 17 -17.74 4.44 -15.17
CA GLN A 17 -19.04 4.88 -15.65
C GLN A 17 -19.62 5.81 -14.58
N GLY A 18 -19.69 7.10 -14.89
CA GLY A 18 -19.98 8.18 -13.94
C GLY A 18 -21.26 8.02 -13.10
N LEU A 19 -21.38 8.87 -12.08
CA LEU A 19 -22.55 8.96 -11.22
C LEU A 19 -23.78 9.33 -12.05
N LYS A 20 -24.72 8.39 -12.18
CA LYS A 20 -25.99 8.60 -12.87
C LYS A 20 -26.83 9.54 -11.99
N SER A 21 -26.98 10.80 -12.41
CA SER A 21 -27.84 11.76 -11.73
C SER A 21 -29.31 11.35 -11.84
N THR A 22 -29.83 10.60 -10.85
CA THR A 22 -31.28 10.42 -10.71
C THR A 22 -31.82 11.63 -9.94
N ALA A 23 -32.03 12.74 -10.64
CA ALA A 23 -32.84 13.84 -10.13
C ALA A 23 -34.30 13.37 -10.09
N GLY A 24 -34.67 12.73 -8.98
CA GLY A 24 -36.01 12.24 -8.72
C GLY A 24 -36.06 11.68 -7.31
N MET A 25 -36.44 12.52 -6.35
CA MET A 25 -36.70 12.09 -4.98
C MET A 25 -37.83 11.05 -5.00
N PRO A 26 -37.59 9.77 -4.63
CA PRO A 26 -38.68 8.83 -4.50
C PRO A 26 -39.48 9.16 -3.24
N VAL A 27 -40.78 9.35 -3.40
CA VAL A 27 -41.76 9.44 -2.30
C VAL A 27 -41.60 8.19 -1.43
N ALA A 28 -41.20 8.37 -0.17
CA ALA A 28 -40.99 7.29 0.77
C ALA A 28 -42.33 6.63 1.17
N ARG A 29 -42.70 5.53 0.51
CA ARG A 29 -43.55 4.51 1.13
C ARG A 29 -42.65 3.53 1.87
N ARG A 30 -42.50 3.73 3.19
CA ARG A 30 -41.79 2.78 4.07
C ARG A 30 -42.60 1.49 4.12
N SER A 31 -42.16 0.47 3.40
CA SER A 31 -42.63 -0.90 3.56
C SER A 31 -41.43 -1.79 3.89
N GLY A 32 -41.53 -2.46 5.05
CA GLY A 32 -40.83 -3.67 5.49
C GLY A 32 -39.38 -3.90 5.06
N ASN A 33 -38.49 -3.94 6.05
CA ASN A 33 -37.22 -4.68 6.03
C ASN A 33 -36.43 -4.67 4.70
N SER A 34 -36.11 -3.47 4.19
CA SER A 34 -35.01 -3.33 3.23
C SER A 34 -33.71 -3.54 3.99
N SER A 35 -33.34 -4.82 4.16
CA SER A 35 -31.95 -5.25 4.32
C SER A 35 -31.11 -4.34 3.46
N PHE A 36 -30.20 -3.57 4.06
CA PHE A 36 -29.28 -2.71 3.33
C PHE A 36 -28.54 -3.61 2.36
N GLY A 37 -29.05 -3.69 1.13
CA GLY A 37 -28.49 -4.49 0.07
C GLY A 37 -27.06 -4.03 -0.04
N ASN A 38 -26.16 -4.92 0.34
CA ASN A 38 -24.74 -4.67 0.40
C ASN A 38 -24.33 -4.20 -1.00
N VAL A 39 -24.22 -2.89 -1.22
CA VAL A 39 -23.70 -2.32 -2.46
C VAL A 39 -22.22 -2.67 -2.45
N SER A 40 -21.92 -3.89 -2.88
CA SER A 40 -20.57 -4.33 -3.14
C SER A 40 -20.15 -3.68 -4.45
N ASN A 41 -19.66 -2.44 -4.38
CA ASN A 41 -18.72 -1.98 -5.39
C ASN A 41 -17.61 -3.03 -5.41
N GLY A 42 -17.57 -3.83 -6.48
CA GLY A 42 -16.75 -5.05 -6.65
C GLY A 42 -15.24 -4.83 -6.66
N GLY A 43 -14.77 -3.68 -6.18
CA GLY A 43 -13.40 -3.44 -5.78
C GLY A 43 -13.47 -2.45 -4.64
N ARG A 44 -12.93 -2.80 -3.48
CA ARG A 44 -12.74 -1.85 -2.39
C ARG A 44 -11.66 -0.87 -2.87
N ILE A 45 -12.07 0.18 -3.58
CA ILE A 45 -11.16 1.15 -4.21
C ILE A 45 -10.40 1.85 -3.09
N ARG A 46 -9.18 1.40 -2.79
CA ARG A 46 -8.28 2.07 -1.84
C ARG A 46 -7.56 3.19 -2.59
N CYS A 47 -8.22 4.33 -2.78
CA CYS A 47 -7.65 5.48 -3.51
C CYS A 47 -6.46 6.14 -2.78
N MET A 48 -6.37 5.97 -1.46
CA MET A 48 -5.37 6.60 -0.61
C MET A 48 -4.88 5.60 0.45
N GLN A 49 -3.60 5.65 0.76
CA GLN A 49 -3.00 4.90 1.86
C GLN A 49 -2.62 5.87 2.98
N VAL A 50 -2.81 5.43 4.22
CA VAL A 50 -2.46 6.20 5.42
C VAL A 50 -1.25 5.55 6.05
N TRP A 51 -0.27 6.35 6.45
CA TRP A 51 0.92 5.86 7.13
C TRP A 51 0.55 5.30 8.52
N PRO A 52 1.05 4.11 8.92
CA PRO A 52 0.76 3.55 10.23
C PRO A 52 1.28 4.45 11.37
N ILE A 53 0.51 4.59 12.44
CA ILE A 53 0.85 5.46 13.58
C ILE A 53 1.57 4.71 14.71
N GLU A 54 1.45 3.38 14.74
CA GLU A 54 1.97 2.52 15.81
C GLU A 54 2.72 1.32 15.23
N GLY A 55 3.62 0.73 16.02
CA GLY A 55 4.32 -0.51 15.66
C GLY A 55 5.42 -0.38 14.60
N ILE A 56 5.72 0.81 14.09
CA ILE A 56 6.72 1.04 13.03
C ILE A 56 7.79 2.06 13.41
N LYS A 57 8.41 1.89 14.58
CA LYS A 57 9.56 2.71 15.00
C LYS A 57 10.72 2.58 14.00
N LYS A 58 11.46 3.68 13.84
CA LYS A 58 12.55 3.82 12.88
C LYS A 58 13.87 4.10 13.60
N PHE A 59 14.96 3.69 12.97
CA PHE A 59 16.32 3.75 13.50
C PHE A 59 17.20 4.51 12.52
N GLU A 60 16.95 5.81 12.36
CA GLU A 60 17.72 6.71 11.50
C GLU A 60 17.93 6.16 10.06
N THR A 61 19.13 6.35 9.52
CA THR A 61 19.51 6.03 8.14
C THR A 61 19.20 4.57 7.78
N LEU A 62 18.67 4.35 6.57
CA LEU A 62 18.27 3.04 6.00
C LEU A 62 17.02 2.39 6.61
N SER A 63 16.50 2.85 7.75
CA SER A 63 15.38 2.20 8.44
C SER A 63 14.00 2.29 7.74
N TYR A 64 13.88 3.13 6.71
CA TYR A 64 12.68 3.23 5.86
C TYR A 64 12.71 2.27 4.66
N LEU A 65 13.85 1.65 4.39
CA LEU A 65 14.01 0.67 3.32
C LEU A 65 13.57 -0.73 3.76
N PRO A 66 13.43 -1.68 2.83
CA PRO A 66 13.31 -3.10 3.19
C PRO A 66 14.50 -3.56 4.06
N PRO A 67 14.32 -4.58 4.91
CA PRO A 67 15.40 -5.14 5.71
C PRO A 67 16.60 -5.51 4.83
N LEU A 68 17.79 -5.05 5.23
CA LEU A 68 19.02 -5.31 4.50
C LEU A 68 19.37 -6.80 4.58
N THR A 69 19.74 -7.39 3.45
CA THR A 69 20.36 -8.72 3.45
C THR A 69 21.81 -8.63 3.92
N VAL A 70 22.42 -9.78 4.20
CA VAL A 70 23.83 -9.83 4.63
C VAL A 70 24.74 -9.24 3.55
N GLU A 71 24.46 -9.50 2.27
CA GLU A 71 25.22 -8.98 1.15
C GLU A 71 25.14 -7.45 1.04
N ASP A 72 23.96 -6.87 1.30
CA ASP A 72 23.79 -5.42 1.28
C ASP A 72 24.45 -4.75 2.49
N LEU A 73 24.46 -5.40 3.66
CA LEU A 73 25.20 -4.94 4.83
C LEU A 73 26.71 -4.92 4.54
N LEU A 74 27.25 -5.98 3.91
CA LEU A 74 28.66 -6.03 3.52
C LEU A 74 29.05 -4.88 2.58
N LYS A 75 28.20 -4.51 1.61
CA LYS A 75 28.43 -3.35 0.75
C LYS A 75 28.50 -2.03 1.52
N GLN A 76 27.70 -1.86 2.58
CA GLN A 76 27.77 -0.68 3.45
C GLN A 76 29.11 -0.63 4.20
N ILE A 77 29.59 -1.78 4.70
CA ILE A 77 30.91 -1.86 5.33
C ILE A 77 32.02 -1.55 4.30
N GLU A 78 31.95 -2.11 3.10
CA GLU A 78 32.91 -1.82 2.03
C GLU A 78 32.93 -0.32 1.68
N TYR A 79 31.76 0.33 1.67
CA TYR A 79 31.67 1.78 1.47
C TYR A 79 32.40 2.56 2.57
N LEU A 80 32.25 2.18 3.84
CA LEU A 80 32.99 2.79 4.96
C LEU A 80 34.51 2.62 4.79
N LEU A 81 34.96 1.41 4.47
CA LEU A 81 36.38 1.09 4.31
C LEU A 81 36.99 1.83 3.11
N ARG A 82 36.27 1.93 1.99
CA ARG A 82 36.70 2.70 0.81
C ARG A 82 36.82 4.19 1.13
N SER A 83 35.97 4.69 2.01
CA SER A 83 35.97 6.08 2.47
C SER A 83 36.98 6.35 3.60
N LYS A 84 37.75 5.33 4.02
CA LYS A 84 38.75 5.40 5.10
C LYS A 84 38.14 5.75 6.47
N TRP A 85 36.89 5.34 6.72
CA TRP A 85 36.24 5.49 8.01
C TRP A 85 36.39 4.22 8.84
N VAL A 86 36.49 4.38 10.17
CA VAL A 86 36.63 3.26 11.11
C VAL A 86 35.23 2.79 11.54
N PRO A 87 34.82 1.55 11.24
CA PRO A 87 33.53 1.02 11.67
C PRO A 87 33.51 0.71 13.18
N CYS A 88 32.36 0.94 13.81
CA CYS A 88 32.07 0.64 15.21
C CYS A 88 30.64 0.09 15.32
N LEU A 89 30.39 -0.79 16.29
CA LEU A 89 29.06 -1.31 16.61
C LEU A 89 28.52 -0.66 17.87
#